data_AF-A0A3P1ZER7-F1
#
_entry.id   AF-A0A3P1ZER7-F1
#
_cell.length_a   1.000
_cell.length_b   1.000
_cell.length_c   1.000
_cell.angle_alpha   90.00
_cell.angle_beta   90.00
_cell.angle_gamma   90.00
#
_symmetry.space_group_name_H-M   'P 1'
#
loop_
_entity.id
_entity.type
_entity.pdbx_description
1 polymer ?
#
loop_
_entity_poly.entity_id
_entity_poly.type
_entity_poly.pdbx_seq_one_letter_code
_entity_poly.pdbx_strand_id
1 'polypeptide(L)'
;MKKVYKMLAAGLLFFSGAVGTFARHWTYDYTTPITADQIQPGTNYALQAGFSVTAGDYHFLSGSTFSHSSNLTLDNVYTFEALEGQKDKNDNQIYYLKSKFGYVAVPENGQFYTNQLERAWKVVVKAAVAGDREKSYDHIGRNKANTEDSTYTYTGLEAYLWEAKDANDPNLHDFGALSFNPVANEEKAVVIVSATPKDAENPYSYYNFLLTYPDGQANQGKAARDTHYMRNAWYVYTTSELAAKEGLAAVVKELTNDVDLVEKFKNYRLGTGAGEYSKEKYDALIAMWTRIQQILNDGATATDEEMDQLAEGLVPAYEAFVTSGKGLEEGYYILTSWRSETSPDSYDDGAVYDGSAVISTDKSLLWTWNGGDRYRRPGKVTYDKSAPLDYNSAKFIWQVIVDPSNPGLFFFKNFETEKYIGYTDKQNTAIPMTEEPEASYNIVANPENPGFFSFYSPKLFKNAGAQYGGIHCAGDYENVVAWDWRSGGSSWHVRTITQEELDNLRANMEQPKRNEAMKKLVEKAETVFVDGKAYMAVDNDGKKIERATSGDVYEVDGLVTRADQLACPMPDPDEGANIGTLLDGDVSTYFHSTWRGGEGAWKGGHYLQIKLDNPETDLFFKW
;
A
#
# COMPACT_ATOMS: atom_id res chain seq x y z
N MET A 1 2.74 -14.17 -11.26
CA MET A 1 2.17 -13.13 -10.37
C MET A 1 2.68 -11.71 -10.63
N LYS A 2 3.96 -11.45 -10.95
CA LYS A 2 4.46 -10.08 -11.26
C LYS A 2 3.94 -9.43 -12.57
N LYS A 3 3.30 -10.19 -13.47
CA LYS A 3 2.97 -9.74 -14.83
C LYS A 3 1.68 -8.92 -14.95
N VAL A 4 0.67 -9.20 -14.11
CA VAL A 4 -0.66 -8.55 -14.20
C VAL A 4 -0.64 -7.13 -13.61
N TYR A 5 0.19 -6.87 -12.60
CA TYR A 5 0.28 -5.55 -11.98
C TYR A 5 1.02 -4.50 -12.84
N LYS A 6 1.77 -4.90 -13.86
CA LYS A 6 2.42 -3.96 -14.79
C LYS A 6 1.46 -3.38 -15.82
N MET A 7 0.37 -4.08 -16.17
CA MET A 7 -0.67 -3.53 -17.06
C MET A 7 -1.41 -2.34 -16.43
N LEU A 8 -1.42 -2.25 -15.10
CA LEU A 8 -2.18 -1.25 -14.34
C LEU A 8 -1.44 0.09 -14.12
N ALA A 9 -0.20 0.23 -14.61
CA ALA A 9 0.64 1.40 -14.35
C ALA A 9 0.61 2.47 -15.47
N ALA A 10 -0.21 2.33 -16.51
CA ALA A 10 -0.22 3.27 -17.63
C ALA A 10 -1.60 3.86 -17.90
N GLY A 11 -1.82 5.06 -17.34
CA GLY A 11 -2.42 6.22 -18.02
C GLY A 11 -3.83 6.10 -18.60
N LEU A 12 -4.72 6.99 -18.13
CA LEU A 12 -5.91 7.44 -18.86
C LEU A 12 -5.64 7.55 -20.37
N LEU A 13 -6.25 6.66 -21.16
CA LEU A 13 -6.45 6.88 -22.59
C LEU A 13 -7.92 7.25 -22.81
N PHE A 14 -8.15 8.55 -22.96
CA PHE A 14 -9.39 9.04 -23.55
C PHE A 14 -9.45 8.56 -25.00
N PHE A 15 -10.36 7.64 -25.32
CA PHE A 15 -10.84 7.47 -26.68
C PHE A 15 -12.19 8.16 -26.82
N SER A 16 -12.14 9.36 -27.41
CA SER A 16 -13.32 9.99 -28.01
C SER A 16 -13.53 9.43 -29.42
N GLY A 17 -14.66 8.75 -29.63
CA GLY A 17 -15.44 8.77 -30.85
C GLY A 17 -14.88 8.08 -32.10
N ALA A 18 -15.45 6.93 -32.44
CA ALA A 18 -16.15 6.68 -33.71
C ALA A 18 -16.83 5.30 -33.62
N VAL A 19 -18.12 5.25 -33.92
CA VAL A 19 -18.85 3.99 -34.10
C VAL A 19 -18.42 3.43 -35.46
N GLY A 20 -17.64 2.35 -35.48
CA GLY A 20 -17.17 1.74 -36.72
C GLY A 20 -16.40 0.44 -36.47
N THR A 21 -16.86 -0.64 -37.10
CA THR A 21 -16.19 -1.95 -37.29
C THR A 21 -15.29 -2.42 -36.13
N PHE A 22 -15.80 -3.36 -35.33
CA PHE A 22 -15.04 -4.03 -34.26
C PHE A 22 -13.71 -4.59 -34.78
N ALA A 23 -12.64 -4.38 -34.03
CA ALA A 23 -11.31 -4.88 -34.28
C ALA A 23 -11.26 -6.38 -33.96
N ARG A 24 -11.21 -7.20 -35.02
CA ARG A 24 -10.86 -8.62 -34.86
C ARG A 24 -9.48 -8.75 -34.23
N HIS A 25 -9.35 -9.69 -33.31
CA HIS A 25 -8.08 -10.00 -32.66
C HIS A 25 -7.18 -10.85 -33.56
N TRP A 26 -5.88 -10.69 -33.39
CA TRP A 26 -4.83 -11.37 -34.12
C TRP A 26 -3.90 -12.09 -33.14
N THR A 27 -3.31 -13.18 -33.60
CA THR A 27 -2.33 -13.96 -32.82
C THR A 27 -1.01 -14.06 -33.57
N TYR A 28 0.01 -14.49 -32.86
CA TYR A 28 1.36 -14.73 -33.35
C TYR A 28 2.00 -15.90 -32.61
N ASP A 29 2.94 -16.59 -33.23
CA ASP A 29 3.72 -17.65 -32.56
C ASP A 29 4.98 -17.05 -31.91
N TYR A 30 4.92 -16.86 -30.59
CA TYR A 30 6.03 -16.31 -29.81
C TYR A 30 7.32 -17.15 -29.88
N THR A 31 7.24 -18.44 -30.24
CA THR A 31 8.40 -19.35 -30.29
C THR A 31 9.19 -19.24 -31.61
N THR A 32 8.59 -18.63 -32.63
CA THR A 32 9.13 -18.62 -33.99
C THR A 32 9.23 -17.20 -34.56
N PRO A 33 10.12 -16.33 -34.02
CA PRO A 33 10.41 -15.07 -34.66
C PRO A 33 11.11 -15.30 -36.00
N ILE A 34 10.78 -14.44 -36.96
CA ILE A 34 11.16 -14.50 -38.37
C ILE A 34 12.47 -13.74 -38.58
N THR A 35 13.43 -14.38 -39.24
CA THR A 35 14.71 -13.76 -39.61
C THR A 35 14.55 -12.87 -40.85
N ALA A 36 15.52 -11.98 -41.11
CA ALA A 36 15.45 -11.02 -42.20
C ALA A 36 15.30 -11.66 -43.60
N ASP A 37 15.93 -12.81 -43.82
CA ASP A 37 15.87 -13.59 -45.07
C ASP A 37 14.55 -14.36 -45.25
N GLN A 38 13.75 -14.51 -44.18
CA GLN A 38 12.46 -15.18 -44.19
C GLN A 38 11.28 -14.22 -44.39
N ILE A 39 11.54 -12.91 -44.51
CA ILE A 39 10.50 -11.93 -44.81
C ILE A 39 9.94 -12.18 -46.21
N GLN A 40 8.61 -12.35 -46.26
CA GLN A 40 7.87 -12.61 -47.48
C GLN A 40 6.98 -11.40 -47.81
N PRO A 41 7.06 -10.87 -49.05
CA PRO A 41 6.19 -9.79 -49.49
C PRO A 41 4.70 -10.18 -49.34
N GLY A 42 3.88 -9.25 -48.84
CA GLY A 42 2.43 -9.46 -48.70
C GLY A 42 2.00 -10.26 -47.47
N THR A 43 2.93 -10.83 -46.69
CA THR A 43 2.61 -11.51 -45.43
C THR A 43 2.36 -10.50 -44.30
N ASN A 44 1.43 -10.83 -43.42
CA ASN A 44 1.10 -10.02 -42.24
C ASN A 44 2.02 -10.36 -41.06
N TYR A 45 2.56 -9.31 -40.44
CA TYR A 45 3.54 -9.40 -39.37
C TYR A 45 3.19 -8.49 -38.20
N ALA A 46 3.66 -8.87 -37.01
CA ALA A 46 3.74 -8.02 -35.84
C ALA A 46 5.20 -7.74 -35.49
N LEU A 47 5.46 -6.51 -35.03
CA LEU A 47 6.81 -6.02 -34.72
C LEU A 47 6.93 -5.80 -33.22
N GLN A 48 7.65 -6.67 -32.51
CA GLN A 48 7.93 -6.53 -31.08
C GLN A 48 9.26 -5.81 -30.87
N ALA A 49 9.27 -4.83 -29.96
CA ALA A 49 10.48 -4.09 -29.62
C ALA A 49 11.55 -5.01 -29.04
N GLY A 50 12.76 -5.00 -29.60
CA GLY A 50 13.82 -5.94 -29.23
C GLY A 50 14.18 -5.95 -27.74
N PHE A 51 14.16 -4.79 -27.08
CA PHE A 51 14.42 -4.73 -25.63
C PHE A 51 13.29 -5.33 -24.78
N SER A 52 12.04 -5.33 -25.27
CA SER A 52 10.91 -5.86 -24.51
C SER A 52 10.93 -7.39 -24.51
N VAL A 53 11.46 -8.00 -25.58
CA VAL A 53 11.74 -9.43 -25.65
C VAL A 53 12.65 -9.86 -24.50
N THR A 54 13.77 -9.16 -24.30
CA THR A 54 14.70 -9.44 -23.19
C THR A 54 14.05 -9.28 -21.81
N ALA A 55 13.09 -8.35 -21.68
CA ALA A 55 12.34 -8.14 -20.45
C ALA A 55 11.17 -9.14 -20.26
N GLY A 56 10.82 -9.92 -21.29
CA GLY A 56 9.64 -10.80 -21.30
C GLY A 56 8.31 -10.04 -21.33
N ASP A 57 8.30 -8.83 -21.91
CA ASP A 57 7.17 -7.91 -21.98
C ASP A 57 6.64 -7.77 -23.44
N TYR A 58 5.32 -7.56 -23.61
CA TYR A 58 4.63 -7.57 -24.91
C TYR A 58 4.55 -6.19 -25.58
N HIS A 59 5.67 -5.61 -26.01
CA HIS A 59 5.65 -4.26 -26.61
C HIS A 59 5.62 -4.36 -28.14
N PHE A 60 4.41 -4.48 -28.69
CA PHE A 60 4.20 -4.54 -30.14
C PHE A 60 3.92 -3.17 -30.70
N LEU A 61 4.51 -2.84 -31.86
CA LEU A 61 4.19 -1.60 -32.58
C LEU A 61 2.68 -1.59 -32.86
N SER A 62 1.99 -0.52 -32.45
CA SER A 62 0.55 -0.32 -32.62
C SER A 62 0.32 1.12 -33.07
N GLY A 63 0.06 1.32 -34.37
CA GLY A 63 0.20 2.64 -34.97
C GLY A 63 1.58 3.24 -34.68
N SER A 64 1.63 4.54 -34.35
CA SER A 64 2.88 5.21 -33.94
C SER A 64 3.25 4.99 -32.47
N THR A 65 2.53 4.13 -31.76
CA THR A 65 2.68 3.82 -30.34
C THR A 65 2.92 2.32 -30.16
N PHE A 66 2.71 1.78 -28.96
CA PHE A 66 2.87 0.37 -28.69
C PHE A 66 1.65 -0.18 -27.93
N SER A 67 1.23 -1.40 -28.25
CA SER A 67 0.36 -2.17 -27.37
C SER A 67 1.21 -2.94 -26.36
N HIS A 68 0.62 -3.22 -25.19
CA HIS A 68 1.26 -3.94 -24.07
C HIS A 68 0.60 -5.30 -23.80
N SER A 69 -0.06 -5.86 -24.81
CA SER A 69 -0.89 -7.05 -24.73
C SER A 69 -0.40 -8.11 -25.71
N SER A 70 -0.58 -9.38 -25.36
CA SER A 70 -0.35 -10.51 -26.28
C SER A 70 -1.50 -10.71 -27.27
N ASN A 71 -2.64 -10.05 -27.06
CA ASN A 71 -3.80 -10.09 -27.93
C ASN A 71 -3.72 -8.92 -28.91
N LEU A 72 -3.22 -9.20 -30.11
CA LEU A 72 -2.98 -8.16 -31.12
C LEU A 72 -4.30 -7.72 -31.75
N THR A 73 -4.30 -6.49 -32.26
CA THR A 73 -5.40 -5.96 -33.09
C THR A 73 -4.87 -5.59 -34.47
N LEU A 74 -5.74 -5.16 -35.38
CA LEU A 74 -5.32 -4.72 -36.71
C LEU A 74 -4.30 -3.56 -36.68
N ASP A 75 -4.27 -2.78 -35.60
CA ASP A 75 -3.32 -1.69 -35.34
C ASP A 75 -1.88 -2.20 -35.22
N ASN A 76 -1.72 -3.47 -34.86
CA ASN A 76 -0.45 -4.17 -34.71
C ASN A 76 0.04 -4.87 -35.97
N VAL A 77 -0.78 -4.92 -37.03
CA VAL A 77 -0.49 -5.72 -38.22
C VAL A 77 0.17 -4.86 -39.29
N TYR A 78 1.33 -5.35 -39.76
CA TYR A 78 2.15 -4.72 -40.77
C TYR A 78 2.45 -5.67 -41.92
N THR A 79 2.53 -5.13 -43.13
CA THR A 79 2.87 -5.87 -44.34
C THR A 79 4.06 -5.22 -45.02
N PHE A 80 5.02 -6.03 -45.47
CA PHE A 80 6.10 -5.57 -46.33
C PHE A 80 5.66 -5.70 -47.79
N GLU A 81 5.51 -4.57 -48.49
CA GLU A 81 5.23 -4.53 -49.93
C GLU A 81 6.54 -4.38 -50.70
N ALA A 82 6.92 -5.38 -51.49
CA ALA A 82 8.17 -5.35 -52.24
C ALA A 82 8.14 -4.33 -53.39
N LEU A 83 9.25 -3.60 -53.57
CA LEU A 83 9.47 -2.82 -54.77
C LEU A 83 10.10 -3.73 -55.83
N GLU A 84 9.27 -4.21 -56.76
CA GLU A 84 9.72 -5.09 -57.84
C GLU A 84 10.86 -4.45 -58.64
N GLY A 85 11.91 -5.24 -58.90
CA GLY A 85 13.08 -4.80 -59.66
C GLY A 85 14.00 -3.79 -58.95
N GLN A 86 13.73 -3.43 -57.69
CA GLN A 86 14.60 -2.54 -56.91
C GLN A 86 15.27 -3.29 -55.75
N LYS A 87 16.60 -3.17 -55.70
CA LYS A 87 17.46 -3.72 -54.65
C LYS A 87 18.34 -2.61 -54.06
N ASP A 88 18.78 -2.78 -52.83
CA ASP A 88 19.77 -1.88 -52.24
C ASP A 88 21.18 -2.15 -52.81
N LYS A 89 22.19 -1.39 -52.34
CA LYS A 89 23.58 -1.55 -52.78
C LYS A 89 24.20 -2.92 -52.46
N ASN A 90 23.59 -3.67 -51.55
CA ASN A 90 24.02 -4.99 -51.08
C ASN A 90 23.10 -6.10 -51.61
N ASP A 91 22.33 -5.83 -52.69
CA ASP A 91 21.37 -6.75 -53.32
C ASP A 91 20.19 -7.21 -52.43
N ASN A 92 19.92 -6.50 -51.34
CA ASN A 92 18.77 -6.78 -50.48
C ASN A 92 17.48 -6.24 -51.10
N GLN A 93 16.37 -6.95 -50.87
CA GLN A 93 15.05 -6.50 -51.31
C GLN A 93 14.63 -5.20 -50.60
N ILE A 94 14.17 -4.22 -51.38
CA ILE A 94 13.58 -2.98 -50.86
C ILE A 94 12.07 -3.15 -50.71
N TYR A 95 11.53 -2.64 -49.60
CA TYR A 95 10.12 -2.70 -49.25
C TYR A 95 9.55 -1.31 -48.92
N TYR A 96 8.23 -1.18 -49.05
CA TYR A 96 7.43 -0.25 -48.25
C TYR A 96 6.83 -1.02 -47.07
N LEU A 97 6.84 -0.43 -45.88
CA LEU A 97 6.17 -0.98 -44.71
C LEU A 97 4.77 -0.36 -44.57
N LYS A 98 3.73 -1.18 -44.62
CA LYS A 98 2.32 -0.76 -44.64
C LYS A 98 1.57 -1.29 -43.42
N SER A 99 0.57 -0.54 -42.97
CA SER A 99 -0.41 -0.92 -41.95
C SER A 99 -1.81 -0.40 -42.32
N LYS A 100 -2.81 -0.61 -41.45
CA LYS A 100 -4.14 0.02 -41.63
C LYS A 100 -4.10 1.56 -41.69
N PHE A 101 -3.05 2.18 -41.12
CA PHE A 101 -2.86 3.63 -41.09
C PHE A 101 -2.20 4.19 -42.36
N GLY A 102 -1.81 3.32 -43.30
CA GLY A 102 -1.04 3.67 -44.49
C GLY A 102 0.40 3.17 -44.43
N TYR A 103 1.26 3.75 -45.27
CA TYR A 103 2.68 3.45 -45.33
C TYR A 103 3.46 4.22 -44.26
N VAL A 104 4.47 3.61 -43.66
CA VAL A 104 5.43 4.34 -42.83
C VAL A 104 6.12 5.40 -43.70
N ALA A 105 6.02 6.65 -43.29
CA ALA A 105 6.54 7.78 -44.06
C ALA A 105 8.05 7.92 -43.93
N VAL A 106 8.69 8.59 -44.90
CA VAL A 106 10.12 8.91 -44.83
C VAL A 106 10.48 9.70 -43.54
N PRO A 107 11.71 9.55 -43.00
CA PRO A 107 12.11 10.18 -41.73
C PRO A 107 11.89 11.70 -41.66
N GLU A 108 12.05 12.41 -42.79
CA GLU A 108 11.89 13.86 -42.89
C GLU A 108 10.42 14.30 -42.85
N ASN A 109 9.47 13.36 -42.98
CA ASN A 109 8.06 13.65 -42.89
C ASN A 109 7.63 13.83 -41.42
N GLY A 110 6.95 14.93 -41.13
CA GLY A 110 6.43 15.22 -39.79
C GLY A 110 5.34 14.23 -39.33
N GLN A 111 4.64 13.55 -40.25
CA GLN A 111 3.65 12.52 -39.91
C GLN A 111 4.29 11.13 -39.90
N PHE A 112 3.77 10.23 -39.05
CA PHE A 112 4.30 8.87 -38.98
C PHE A 112 3.91 8.00 -40.18
N TYR A 113 2.68 8.19 -40.66
CA TYR A 113 2.13 7.47 -41.80
C TYR A 113 1.80 8.41 -42.95
N THR A 114 1.73 7.82 -44.14
CA THR A 114 1.30 8.49 -45.36
C THR A 114 0.58 7.52 -46.29
N ASN A 115 -0.40 8.02 -47.05
CA ASN A 115 -1.04 7.29 -48.14
C ASN A 115 -0.41 7.62 -49.51
N GLN A 116 0.58 8.52 -49.53
CA GLN A 116 1.30 8.95 -50.73
C GLN A 116 2.55 8.10 -50.92
N LEU A 117 2.61 7.33 -52.00
CA LEU A 117 3.75 6.45 -52.29
C LEU A 117 5.07 7.22 -52.44
N GLU A 118 5.03 8.45 -52.93
CA GLU A 118 6.20 9.32 -53.06
C GLU A 118 6.78 9.78 -51.71
N ARG A 119 6.00 9.66 -50.63
CA ARG A 119 6.44 9.95 -49.25
C ARG A 119 6.61 8.67 -48.43
N ALA A 120 6.31 7.50 -48.99
CA ALA A 120 6.47 6.22 -48.34
C ALA A 120 7.96 5.88 -48.21
N TRP A 121 8.34 5.35 -47.05
CA TRP A 121 9.74 5.09 -46.76
C TRP A 121 10.20 3.79 -47.40
N LYS A 122 11.27 3.88 -48.20
CA LYS A 122 11.97 2.73 -48.77
C LYS A 122 12.89 2.13 -47.72
N VAL A 123 12.56 0.92 -47.28
CA VAL A 123 13.30 0.21 -46.22
C VAL A 123 13.85 -1.12 -46.70
N VAL A 124 14.87 -1.59 -46.00
CA VAL A 124 15.42 -2.94 -46.10
C VAL A 124 15.32 -3.56 -44.71
N VAL A 125 15.05 -4.87 -44.66
CA VAL A 125 15.13 -5.65 -43.42
C VAL A 125 16.46 -6.39 -43.42
N LYS A 126 17.26 -6.20 -42.37
CA LYS A 126 18.57 -6.86 -42.20
C LYS A 126 18.62 -7.60 -40.89
N ALA A 127 19.39 -8.69 -40.83
CA ALA A 127 19.76 -9.29 -39.55
C ALA A 127 20.50 -8.25 -38.71
N ALA A 128 20.13 -8.10 -37.43
CA ALA A 128 20.83 -7.18 -36.55
C ALA A 128 22.22 -7.73 -36.24
N VAL A 129 23.23 -6.87 -36.28
CA VAL A 129 24.62 -7.23 -35.96
C VAL A 129 24.96 -6.64 -34.59
N ALA A 130 25.27 -7.51 -33.63
CA ALA A 130 25.65 -7.09 -32.30
C ALA A 130 26.91 -6.21 -32.31
N GLY A 131 26.81 -5.03 -31.72
CA GLY A 131 27.93 -4.14 -31.42
C GLY A 131 28.12 -3.98 -29.92
N ASP A 132 29.38 -3.81 -29.51
CA ASP A 132 29.75 -3.43 -28.16
C ASP A 132 29.57 -1.91 -28.00
N ARG A 133 28.60 -1.53 -27.16
CA ARG A 133 28.32 -0.13 -26.82
C ARG A 133 29.53 0.56 -26.20
N GLU A 134 30.36 -0.18 -25.47
CA GLU A 134 31.52 0.33 -24.75
C GLU A 134 32.81 0.21 -25.56
N LYS A 135 32.74 -0.18 -26.84
CA LYS A 135 33.91 -0.26 -27.73
C LYS A 135 34.67 1.06 -27.69
N SER A 136 35.99 0.96 -27.57
CA SER A 136 36.92 2.08 -27.62
C SER A 136 37.87 1.91 -28.80
N TYR A 137 38.26 3.01 -29.45
CA TYR A 137 39.25 3.03 -30.52
C TYR A 137 40.12 4.27 -30.43
N ASP A 138 41.43 4.07 -30.54
CA ASP A 138 42.43 5.14 -30.50
C ASP A 138 42.85 5.52 -31.92
N HIS A 139 42.48 6.74 -32.33
CA HIS A 139 42.86 7.33 -33.60
C HIS A 139 44.08 8.24 -33.42
N ILE A 140 45.06 8.15 -34.33
CA ILE A 140 46.21 9.06 -34.35
C ILE A 140 45.93 10.18 -35.37
N GLY A 141 45.75 11.41 -34.87
CA GLY A 141 45.41 12.55 -35.70
C GLY A 141 46.15 13.84 -35.32
N ARG A 142 46.09 14.84 -36.19
CA ARG A 142 46.58 16.21 -35.90
C ARG A 142 45.39 17.17 -35.83
N ASN A 143 45.30 17.97 -34.75
CA ASN A 143 44.39 19.12 -34.77
C ASN A 143 45.05 20.29 -35.53
N LYS A 144 44.26 21.27 -35.98
CA LYS A 144 44.76 22.44 -36.73
C LYS A 144 45.78 23.32 -35.97
N ALA A 145 46.00 23.10 -34.68
CA ALA A 145 46.88 23.88 -33.82
C ALA A 145 48.19 23.15 -33.43
N ASN A 146 48.29 21.83 -33.63
CA ASN A 146 49.44 21.01 -33.24
C ASN A 146 50.18 20.46 -34.46
N THR A 147 51.51 20.60 -34.46
CA THR A 147 52.41 20.03 -35.46
C THR A 147 52.84 18.58 -35.16
N GLU A 148 52.42 18.03 -34.01
CA GLU A 148 52.72 16.67 -33.55
C GLU A 148 51.46 15.79 -33.55
N ASP A 149 51.65 14.50 -33.80
CA ASP A 149 50.59 13.49 -33.79
C ASP A 149 50.06 13.32 -32.36
N SER A 150 48.74 13.35 -32.20
CA SER A 150 48.06 13.16 -30.90
C SER A 150 47.08 11.99 -31.01
N THR A 151 46.98 11.20 -29.94
CA THR A 151 46.01 10.10 -29.84
C THR A 151 44.66 10.62 -29.33
N TYR A 152 43.59 10.31 -30.05
CA TYR A 152 42.20 10.60 -29.69
C TYR A 152 41.45 9.29 -29.45
N THR A 153 40.97 9.10 -28.24
CA THR A 153 40.15 7.93 -27.88
C THR A 153 38.68 8.22 -28.12
N TYR A 154 38.07 7.46 -29.03
CA TYR A 154 36.63 7.49 -29.31
C TYR A 154 35.94 6.28 -28.69
N THR A 155 34.68 6.43 -28.28
CA THR A 155 33.88 5.35 -27.68
C THR A 155 32.55 5.13 -28.39
N GLY A 156 31.97 3.94 -28.23
CA GLY A 156 30.68 3.56 -28.82
C GLY A 156 30.70 3.64 -30.35
N LEU A 157 29.66 4.25 -30.93
CA LEU A 157 29.52 4.35 -32.39
C LEU A 157 30.69 5.08 -33.08
N GLU A 158 31.24 6.12 -32.44
CA GLU A 158 32.38 6.86 -33.00
C GLU A 158 33.64 5.98 -33.08
N ALA A 159 33.82 5.04 -32.14
CA ALA A 159 34.93 4.09 -32.19
C ALA A 159 34.87 3.21 -33.45
N TYR A 160 33.68 2.70 -33.78
CA TYR A 160 33.44 1.94 -35.01
C TYR A 160 33.70 2.79 -36.27
N LEU A 161 33.27 4.05 -36.27
CA LEU A 161 33.47 4.97 -37.38
C LEU A 161 34.96 5.22 -37.67
N TRP A 162 35.73 5.55 -36.63
CA TRP A 162 37.14 5.89 -36.77
C TRP A 162 37.99 4.68 -37.14
N GLU A 163 37.68 3.50 -36.59
CA GLU A 163 38.33 2.25 -36.99
C GLU A 163 38.15 1.96 -38.49
N ALA A 164 36.93 2.16 -39.02
CA ALA A 164 36.65 1.99 -40.45
C ALA A 164 37.36 3.03 -41.33
N LYS A 165 37.48 4.28 -40.86
CA LYS A 165 38.19 5.35 -41.57
C LYS A 165 39.69 5.11 -41.63
N ASP A 166 40.30 4.74 -40.50
CA ASP A 166 41.74 4.47 -40.42
C ASP A 166 42.12 3.20 -41.20
N ALA A 167 41.23 2.20 -41.25
CA ALA A 167 41.37 1.02 -42.11
C ALA A 167 41.11 1.32 -43.60
N ASN A 168 40.57 2.50 -43.93
CA ASN A 168 40.09 2.87 -45.26
C ASN A 168 39.12 1.82 -45.86
N ASP A 169 38.28 1.23 -45.01
CA ASP A 169 37.29 0.22 -45.37
C ASP A 169 35.90 0.62 -44.85
N PRO A 170 35.03 1.19 -45.71
CA PRO A 170 33.67 1.57 -45.31
C PRO A 170 32.75 0.37 -45.05
N ASN A 171 33.16 -0.84 -45.39
CA ASN A 171 32.42 -2.07 -45.12
C ASN A 171 32.94 -2.83 -43.89
N LEU A 172 33.96 -2.29 -43.21
CA LEU A 172 34.51 -2.91 -42.00
C LEU A 172 33.42 -3.18 -40.96
N HIS A 173 32.44 -2.27 -40.88
CA HIS A 173 31.24 -2.39 -40.05
C HIS A 173 29.99 -2.10 -40.88
N ASP A 174 28.97 -2.97 -40.84
CA ASP A 174 27.67 -2.67 -41.46
C ASP A 174 26.86 -1.71 -40.57
N PHE A 175 27.08 -0.41 -40.74
CA PHE A 175 26.34 0.64 -40.02
C PHE A 175 24.83 0.63 -40.27
N GLY A 176 24.34 -0.10 -41.27
CA GLY A 176 22.93 -0.32 -41.53
C GLY A 176 22.35 -1.58 -40.86
N ALA A 177 23.19 -2.43 -40.26
CA ALA A 177 22.79 -3.63 -39.52
C ALA A 177 23.17 -3.58 -38.04
N LEU A 178 24.18 -2.78 -37.67
CA LEU A 178 24.72 -2.65 -36.33
C LEU A 178 23.61 -2.30 -35.31
N SER A 179 23.66 -2.94 -34.14
CA SER A 179 22.79 -2.63 -33.00
C SER A 179 23.52 -2.88 -31.68
N PHE A 180 23.34 -1.94 -30.75
CA PHE A 180 23.76 -2.06 -29.36
C PHE A 180 22.65 -2.61 -28.46
N ASN A 181 21.53 -3.04 -29.06
CA ASN A 181 20.49 -3.72 -28.31
C ASN A 181 20.96 -5.14 -27.94
N PRO A 182 20.83 -5.58 -26.68
CA PRO A 182 21.26 -6.91 -26.25
C PRO A 182 20.67 -8.06 -27.09
N VAL A 183 19.45 -7.89 -27.62
CA VAL A 183 18.78 -8.91 -28.43
C VAL A 183 19.49 -9.15 -29.77
N ALA A 184 20.33 -8.23 -30.24
CA ALA A 184 21.12 -8.42 -31.47
C ALA A 184 22.18 -9.51 -31.35
N ASN A 185 22.48 -9.99 -30.13
CA ASN A 185 23.30 -11.18 -29.92
C ASN A 185 22.54 -12.50 -30.23
N GLU A 186 21.22 -12.43 -30.41
CA GLU A 186 20.39 -13.56 -30.78
C GLU A 186 20.21 -13.55 -32.31
N GLU A 187 20.33 -14.72 -32.97
CA GLU A 187 20.30 -14.86 -34.44
C GLU A 187 18.99 -14.40 -35.11
N LYS A 188 17.98 -14.02 -34.33
CA LYS A 188 16.61 -13.75 -34.79
C LYS A 188 16.21 -12.27 -34.75
N ALA A 189 17.08 -11.40 -34.26
CA ALA A 189 16.84 -9.96 -34.26
C ALA A 189 17.01 -9.37 -35.66
N VAL A 190 16.14 -8.43 -36.02
CA VAL A 190 16.26 -7.66 -37.26
C VAL A 190 16.32 -6.17 -36.99
N VAL A 191 16.87 -5.43 -37.95
CA VAL A 191 16.70 -3.98 -38.06
C VAL A 191 15.92 -3.66 -39.33
N ILE A 192 15.04 -2.67 -39.25
CA ILE A 192 14.33 -2.12 -40.40
C ILE A 192 14.96 -0.76 -40.67
N VAL A 193 15.65 -0.63 -41.80
CA VAL A 193 16.62 0.45 -42.06
C VAL A 193 16.35 1.09 -43.43
N SER A 194 16.72 2.35 -43.61
CA SER A 194 16.64 3.01 -44.93
C SER A 194 17.41 2.23 -46.00
N ALA A 195 16.85 2.15 -47.21
CA ALA A 195 17.53 1.52 -48.34
C ALA A 195 18.83 2.25 -48.76
N THR A 196 18.94 3.55 -48.43
CA THR A 196 20.13 4.38 -48.67
C THR A 196 20.59 5.03 -47.37
N PRO A 197 21.90 5.31 -47.20
CA PRO A 197 22.39 6.07 -46.06
C PRO A 197 21.88 7.52 -46.10
N LYS A 198 22.00 8.25 -44.98
CA LYS A 198 21.62 9.66 -44.85
C LYS A 198 22.32 10.56 -45.87
N ASP A 199 23.60 10.30 -46.12
CA ASP A 199 24.40 10.94 -47.15
C ASP A 199 24.98 9.86 -48.09
N ALA A 200 24.46 9.81 -49.31
CA ALA A 200 24.86 8.82 -50.32
C ALA A 200 26.30 9.03 -50.84
N GLU A 201 26.84 10.24 -50.72
CA GLU A 201 28.20 10.57 -51.18
C GLU A 201 29.26 10.25 -50.11
N ASN A 202 28.84 10.06 -48.86
CA ASN A 202 29.73 9.69 -47.76
C ASN A 202 29.68 8.18 -47.52
N PRO A 203 30.76 7.42 -47.84
CA PRO A 203 30.77 5.96 -47.67
C PRO A 203 30.70 5.52 -46.20
N TYR A 204 30.91 6.43 -45.25
CA TYR A 204 30.80 6.21 -43.81
C TYR A 204 29.51 6.78 -43.20
N SER A 205 28.53 7.16 -44.02
CA SER A 205 27.28 7.74 -43.52
C SER A 205 26.44 6.74 -42.74
N TYR A 206 25.78 7.23 -41.69
CA TYR A 206 24.78 6.49 -40.95
C TYR A 206 23.47 6.31 -41.72
N TYR A 207 22.60 5.48 -41.15
CA TYR A 207 21.28 5.17 -41.67
C TYR A 207 20.18 5.61 -40.69
N ASN A 208 18.98 5.87 -41.22
CA ASN A 208 17.76 5.95 -40.40
C ASN A 208 17.19 4.55 -40.21
N PHE A 209 16.76 4.24 -38.99
CA PHE A 209 16.13 2.99 -38.58
C PHE A 209 14.71 3.24 -38.11
N LEU A 210 13.85 2.23 -38.23
CA LEU A 210 12.61 2.20 -37.48
C LEU A 210 12.99 1.95 -36.03
N LEU A 211 12.73 2.93 -35.18
CA LEU A 211 13.13 2.92 -33.79
C LEU A 211 11.96 2.50 -32.91
N THR A 212 12.27 1.58 -32.00
CA THR A 212 11.53 1.40 -30.75
C THR A 212 11.69 2.65 -29.88
N TYR A 213 10.91 2.80 -28.79
CA TYR A 213 10.98 3.85 -27.75
C TYR A 213 12.31 4.65 -27.66
N PRO A 214 12.49 5.70 -28.48
CA PRO A 214 13.74 6.42 -28.58
C PRO A 214 13.96 7.35 -27.38
N ASP A 215 12.89 7.75 -26.69
CA ASP A 215 12.89 8.57 -25.47
C ASP A 215 13.15 7.77 -24.18
N GLY A 216 13.21 6.43 -24.28
CA GLY A 216 13.41 5.54 -23.14
C GLY A 216 12.19 5.35 -22.25
N GLN A 217 11.02 5.89 -22.60
CA GLN A 217 9.79 5.80 -21.79
C GLN A 217 8.95 4.61 -22.24
N ALA A 218 9.24 3.41 -21.72
CA ALA A 218 8.68 2.15 -22.18
C ALA A 218 7.13 2.05 -22.16
N ASN A 219 6.38 2.96 -21.53
CA ASN A 219 4.91 2.95 -21.46
C ASN A 219 4.23 4.19 -22.08
N GLN A 220 5.01 5.16 -22.58
CA GLN A 220 4.48 6.41 -23.17
C GLN A 220 5.20 6.82 -24.45
N GLY A 221 6.33 6.16 -24.77
CA GLY A 221 7.13 6.50 -25.92
C GLY A 221 6.48 6.08 -27.23
N LYS A 222 6.82 6.82 -28.26
CA LYS A 222 6.35 6.60 -29.63
C LYS A 222 7.43 5.92 -30.45
N ALA A 223 7.04 5.15 -31.45
CA ALA A 223 8.00 4.73 -32.46
C ALA A 223 8.54 5.95 -33.21
N ALA A 224 9.78 5.87 -33.69
CA ALA A 224 10.39 6.94 -34.47
C ALA A 224 11.14 6.40 -35.68
N ARG A 225 11.64 7.32 -36.50
CA ARG A 225 12.50 7.02 -37.66
C ARG A 225 13.72 7.91 -37.57
N ASP A 226 14.82 7.38 -37.05
CA ASP A 226 16.08 8.14 -36.91
C ASP A 226 17.26 7.18 -36.69
N THR A 227 18.44 7.72 -36.38
CA THR A 227 19.65 6.98 -36.07
C THR A 227 19.78 6.78 -34.55
N HIS A 228 19.40 5.61 -34.03
CA HIS A 228 19.59 5.25 -32.63
C HIS A 228 19.87 3.75 -32.40
N TYR A 229 21.13 3.40 -32.21
CA TYR A 229 21.62 2.02 -32.22
C TYR A 229 21.21 1.15 -31.02
N MET A 230 20.74 1.72 -29.90
CA MET A 230 20.19 0.91 -28.80
C MET A 230 18.70 0.56 -28.97
N ARG A 231 18.04 1.16 -29.96
CA ARG A 231 16.57 1.13 -30.12
C ARG A 231 16.12 0.67 -31.49
N ASN A 232 17.04 0.22 -32.35
CA ASN A 232 16.77 -0.14 -33.75
C ASN A 232 16.45 -1.63 -33.98
N ALA A 233 16.50 -2.48 -32.95
CA ALA A 233 16.27 -3.92 -33.07
C ALA A 233 14.81 -4.31 -32.80
N TRP A 234 14.31 -5.26 -33.59
CA TRP A 234 12.95 -5.79 -33.55
C TRP A 234 12.95 -7.32 -33.64
N TYR A 235 11.96 -7.95 -33.00
CA TYR A 235 11.53 -9.30 -33.34
C TYR A 235 10.29 -9.19 -34.21
N VAL A 236 10.26 -9.97 -35.29
CA VAL A 236 9.16 -9.98 -36.26
C VAL A 236 8.46 -11.33 -36.16
N TYR A 237 7.15 -11.33 -36.10
CA TYR A 237 6.35 -12.56 -36.03
C TYR A 237 5.32 -12.56 -37.14
N THR A 238 5.11 -13.69 -37.79
CA THR A 238 3.92 -13.87 -38.63
C THR A 238 2.67 -13.80 -37.77
N THR A 239 1.61 -13.19 -38.32
CA THR A 239 0.34 -13.04 -37.62
C THR A 239 -0.80 -13.71 -38.38
N SER A 240 -1.76 -14.25 -37.65
CA SER A 240 -3.02 -14.75 -38.20
C SER A 240 -4.20 -14.14 -37.46
N GLU A 241 -5.25 -13.80 -38.20
CA GLU A 241 -6.51 -13.35 -37.65
C GLU A 241 -7.17 -14.51 -36.89
N LEU A 242 -7.63 -14.24 -35.66
CA LEU A 242 -8.31 -15.22 -34.83
C LEU A 242 -9.79 -15.29 -35.20
N ALA A 243 -10.39 -16.47 -35.04
CA ALA A 243 -11.84 -16.56 -35.02
C ALA A 243 -12.40 -15.76 -33.82
N ALA A 244 -13.60 -15.19 -33.94
CA ALA A 244 -14.24 -14.37 -32.92
C ALA A 244 -14.17 -14.96 -31.51
N LYS A 245 -14.54 -16.25 -31.41
CA LYS A 245 -14.58 -16.99 -30.15
C LYS A 245 -13.19 -17.20 -29.55
N GLU A 246 -12.19 -17.43 -30.39
CA GLU A 246 -10.79 -17.59 -29.96
C GLU A 246 -10.23 -16.25 -29.47
N GLY A 247 -10.53 -15.15 -30.18
CA GLY A 247 -10.18 -13.80 -29.75
C GLY A 247 -10.78 -13.45 -28.39
N LEU A 248 -12.08 -13.70 -28.22
CA LEU A 248 -12.76 -13.49 -26.93
C LEU A 248 -12.12 -14.32 -25.80
N ALA A 249 -11.83 -15.61 -26.05
CA ALA A 249 -11.17 -16.47 -25.08
C ALA A 249 -9.76 -15.98 -24.72
N ALA A 250 -9.01 -15.46 -25.68
CA ALA A 250 -7.67 -14.95 -25.47
C ALA A 250 -7.66 -13.66 -24.61
N VAL A 251 -8.62 -12.75 -24.85
CA VAL A 251 -8.81 -11.55 -24.01
C VAL A 251 -9.21 -11.93 -22.59
N VAL A 252 -10.16 -12.86 -22.44
CA VAL A 252 -10.56 -13.38 -21.12
C VAL A 252 -9.37 -13.95 -20.38
N LYS A 253 -8.56 -14.79 -21.04
CA LYS A 253 -7.39 -15.42 -20.43
C LYS A 253 -6.35 -14.40 -19.97
N GLU A 254 -6.06 -13.38 -20.79
CA GLU A 254 -5.11 -12.33 -20.43
C GLU A 254 -5.60 -11.51 -19.22
N LEU A 255 -6.87 -11.11 -19.21
CA LEU A 255 -7.45 -10.32 -18.11
C LEU A 255 -7.58 -11.12 -16.81
N THR A 256 -8.04 -12.35 -16.90
CA THR A 256 -8.38 -13.19 -15.75
C THR A 256 -7.17 -13.97 -15.22
N ASN A 257 -6.23 -14.33 -16.09
CA ASN A 257 -5.20 -15.32 -15.80
C ASN A 257 -5.81 -16.58 -15.16
N ASP A 258 -6.88 -17.07 -15.79
CA ASP A 258 -7.65 -18.26 -15.39
C ASP A 258 -8.32 -18.17 -14.00
N VAL A 259 -8.48 -16.96 -13.44
CA VAL A 259 -9.22 -16.70 -12.19
C VAL A 259 -10.54 -16.01 -12.50
N ASP A 260 -11.65 -16.62 -12.10
CA ASP A 260 -12.99 -16.04 -12.26
C ASP A 260 -13.09 -14.61 -11.70
N LEU A 261 -13.77 -13.72 -12.44
CA LEU A 261 -13.86 -12.31 -12.06
C LEU A 261 -14.62 -12.10 -10.74
N VAL A 262 -15.64 -12.91 -10.44
CA VAL A 262 -16.38 -12.81 -9.17
C VAL A 262 -15.44 -13.10 -8.00
N GLU A 263 -14.57 -14.11 -8.15
CA GLU A 263 -13.55 -14.42 -7.14
C GLU A 263 -12.50 -13.29 -7.02
N LYS A 264 -12.08 -12.68 -8.13
CA LYS A 264 -11.19 -11.51 -8.09
C LYS A 264 -11.82 -10.32 -7.36
N PHE A 265 -13.13 -10.17 -7.43
CA PHE A 265 -13.86 -9.03 -6.88
C PHE A 265 -14.42 -9.23 -5.48
N LYS A 266 -14.20 -10.39 -4.85
CA LYS A 266 -14.76 -10.70 -3.51
C LYS A 266 -14.43 -9.67 -2.42
N ASN A 267 -13.32 -8.94 -2.57
CA ASN A 267 -12.87 -7.93 -1.61
C ASN A 267 -13.31 -6.51 -1.99
N TYR A 268 -13.97 -6.29 -3.13
CA TYR A 268 -14.40 -4.96 -3.54
C TYR A 268 -15.75 -4.65 -2.91
N ARG A 269 -15.77 -3.74 -1.94
CA ARG A 269 -17.03 -3.30 -1.32
C ARG A 269 -17.79 -2.39 -2.27
N LEU A 270 -19.01 -2.76 -2.60
CA LEU A 270 -19.87 -1.97 -3.49
C LEU A 270 -20.69 -0.98 -2.68
N GLY A 271 -20.77 0.26 -3.15
CA GLY A 271 -21.56 1.30 -2.49
C GLY A 271 -21.27 2.71 -3.01
N THR A 272 -21.45 3.70 -2.14
CA THR A 272 -21.34 5.13 -2.47
C THR A 272 -20.48 5.91 -1.47
N GLY A 273 -20.08 5.28 -0.38
CA GLY A 273 -19.20 5.80 0.64
C GLY A 273 -17.74 5.79 0.23
N ALA A 274 -16.89 6.43 1.05
CA ALA A 274 -15.44 6.38 0.85
C ALA A 274 -14.94 4.94 1.01
N GLY A 275 -13.99 4.53 0.17
CA GLY A 275 -13.49 3.16 0.18
C GLY A 275 -14.41 2.14 -0.50
N GLU A 276 -15.49 2.57 -1.15
CA GLU A 276 -16.43 1.72 -1.87
C GLU A 276 -16.36 1.96 -3.39
N TYR A 277 -16.75 0.95 -4.16
CA TYR A 277 -16.71 0.92 -5.62
C TYR A 277 -18.12 0.99 -6.21
N SER A 278 -18.21 1.51 -7.44
CA SER A 278 -19.49 1.72 -8.11
C SER A 278 -20.21 0.40 -8.40
N LYS A 279 -21.40 0.25 -7.79
CA LYS A 279 -22.28 -0.90 -8.05
C LYS A 279 -22.72 -0.94 -9.52
N GLU A 280 -23.04 0.20 -10.12
CA GLU A 280 -23.49 0.27 -11.52
C GLU A 280 -22.42 -0.27 -12.48
N LYS A 281 -21.16 0.15 -12.29
CA LYS A 281 -20.04 -0.33 -13.11
C LYS A 281 -19.75 -1.82 -12.87
N TYR A 282 -19.86 -2.29 -11.63
CA TYR A 282 -19.77 -3.71 -11.31
C TYR A 282 -20.84 -4.52 -12.02
N ASP A 283 -22.12 -4.11 -11.92
CA ASP A 283 -23.24 -4.82 -12.52
C ASP A 283 -23.10 -4.89 -14.05
N ALA A 284 -22.68 -3.80 -14.70
CA ALA A 284 -22.41 -3.77 -16.13
C ALA A 284 -21.30 -4.75 -16.53
N LEU A 285 -20.18 -4.77 -15.80
CA LEU A 285 -19.08 -5.69 -16.01
C LEU A 285 -19.50 -7.16 -15.80
N ILE A 286 -20.24 -7.46 -14.73
CA ILE A 286 -20.69 -8.82 -14.43
C ILE A 286 -21.73 -9.33 -15.43
N ALA A 287 -22.58 -8.45 -15.97
CA ALA A 287 -23.49 -8.80 -17.04
C ALA A 287 -22.72 -9.25 -18.30
N MET A 288 -21.68 -8.50 -18.70
CA MET A 288 -20.79 -8.90 -19.79
C MET A 288 -20.08 -10.21 -19.47
N TRP A 289 -19.50 -10.34 -18.28
CA TRP A 289 -18.80 -11.54 -17.85
C TRP A 289 -19.69 -12.78 -17.93
N THR A 290 -20.92 -12.68 -17.42
CA THR A 290 -21.89 -13.77 -17.43
C THR A 290 -22.22 -14.18 -18.87
N ARG A 291 -22.43 -13.21 -19.77
CA ARG A 291 -22.66 -13.51 -21.18
C ARG A 291 -21.46 -14.21 -21.84
N ILE A 292 -20.25 -13.76 -21.52
CA ILE A 292 -19.00 -14.38 -22.00
C ILE A 292 -18.89 -15.83 -21.52
N GLN A 293 -19.16 -16.10 -20.24
CA GLN A 293 -19.14 -17.45 -19.68
C GLN A 293 -20.14 -18.37 -20.39
N GLN A 294 -21.35 -17.88 -20.68
CA GLN A 294 -22.35 -18.64 -21.44
C GLN A 294 -21.84 -19.04 -22.83
N ILE A 295 -21.14 -18.14 -23.53
CA ILE A 295 -20.62 -18.38 -24.89
C ILE A 295 -19.43 -19.35 -24.87
N LEU A 296 -18.47 -19.12 -23.95
CA LEU A 296 -17.22 -19.86 -23.91
C LEU A 296 -17.38 -21.24 -23.27
N ASN A 297 -18.16 -21.35 -22.20
CA ASN A 297 -18.23 -22.54 -21.35
C ASN A 297 -19.56 -23.29 -21.45
N ASP A 298 -20.69 -22.60 -21.62
CA ASP A 298 -22.02 -23.22 -21.60
C ASP A 298 -22.60 -23.50 -23.01
N GLY A 299 -21.84 -23.19 -24.06
CA GLY A 299 -22.21 -23.47 -25.45
C GLY A 299 -23.30 -22.56 -26.01
N ALA A 300 -23.55 -21.39 -25.41
CA ALA A 300 -24.49 -20.43 -25.94
C ALA A 300 -24.04 -19.90 -27.31
N THR A 301 -25.00 -19.77 -28.22
CA THR A 301 -24.76 -19.17 -29.55
C THR A 301 -24.58 -17.66 -29.42
N ALA A 302 -23.61 -17.12 -30.16
CA ALA A 302 -23.36 -15.69 -30.35
C ALA A 302 -22.85 -15.45 -31.77
N THR A 303 -23.06 -14.25 -32.30
CA THR A 303 -22.49 -13.84 -33.58
C THR A 303 -21.03 -13.43 -33.40
N ASP A 304 -20.27 -13.43 -34.49
CA ASP A 304 -18.90 -12.91 -34.49
C ASP A 304 -18.81 -11.45 -34.04
N GLU A 305 -19.82 -10.65 -34.42
CA GLU A 305 -19.93 -9.24 -34.03
C GLU A 305 -20.20 -9.06 -32.52
N GLU A 306 -21.06 -9.90 -31.94
CA GLU A 306 -21.31 -9.90 -30.49
C GLU A 306 -20.05 -10.30 -29.71
N MET A 307 -19.33 -11.33 -30.16
CA MET A 307 -18.10 -11.78 -29.49
C MET A 307 -16.99 -10.73 -29.56
N ASP A 308 -16.84 -10.02 -30.69
CA ASP A 308 -15.87 -8.92 -30.79
C ASP A 308 -16.26 -7.76 -29.86
N GLN A 309 -17.55 -7.39 -29.80
CA GLN A 309 -18.06 -6.36 -28.87
C GLN A 309 -17.74 -6.70 -27.42
N LEU A 310 -17.94 -7.96 -27.03
CA LEU A 310 -17.64 -8.42 -25.68
C LEU A 310 -16.12 -8.36 -25.41
N ALA A 311 -15.29 -8.74 -26.38
CA ALA A 311 -13.83 -8.72 -26.25
C ALA A 311 -13.31 -7.28 -26.09
N GLU A 312 -13.77 -6.34 -26.93
CA GLU A 312 -13.38 -4.93 -26.85
C GLU A 312 -13.86 -4.24 -25.59
N GLY A 313 -15.09 -4.53 -25.14
CA GLY A 313 -15.69 -3.86 -23.99
C GLY A 313 -15.24 -4.40 -22.63
N LEU A 314 -14.76 -5.66 -22.56
CA LEU A 314 -14.45 -6.31 -21.28
C LEU A 314 -13.33 -5.61 -20.50
N VAL A 315 -12.21 -5.30 -21.16
CA VAL A 315 -11.05 -4.65 -20.50
C VAL A 315 -11.40 -3.23 -20.02
N PRO A 316 -11.99 -2.35 -20.85
CA PRO A 316 -12.45 -1.03 -20.40
C PRO A 316 -13.48 -1.10 -19.27
N ALA A 317 -14.42 -2.05 -19.30
CA ALA A 317 -15.39 -2.22 -18.22
C ALA A 317 -14.73 -2.66 -16.91
N TYR A 318 -13.76 -3.58 -16.99
CA TYR A 318 -12.94 -3.98 -15.85
C TYR A 318 -12.20 -2.79 -15.25
N GLU A 319 -11.47 -2.03 -16.08
CA GLU A 319 -10.72 -0.84 -15.65
C GLU A 319 -11.63 0.22 -15.05
N ALA A 320 -12.76 0.51 -15.69
CA ALA A 320 -13.74 1.48 -15.22
C ALA A 320 -14.27 1.11 -13.82
N PHE A 321 -14.49 -0.18 -13.55
CA PHE A 321 -14.90 -0.67 -12.24
C PHE A 321 -13.78 -0.58 -11.21
N VAL A 322 -12.60 -1.16 -11.46
CA VAL A 322 -11.51 -1.20 -10.46
C VAL A 322 -10.93 0.18 -10.14
N THR A 323 -11.12 1.17 -11.02
CA THR A 323 -10.75 2.57 -10.78
C THR A 323 -11.88 3.42 -10.21
N SER A 324 -13.07 2.84 -9.99
CA SER A 324 -14.23 3.57 -9.47
C SER A 324 -14.23 3.77 -7.95
N GLY A 325 -13.21 3.28 -7.25
CA GLY A 325 -13.10 3.38 -5.79
C GLY A 325 -13.15 4.84 -5.34
N LYS A 326 -14.12 5.17 -4.48
CA LYS A 326 -14.31 6.53 -4.01
C LYS A 326 -13.25 6.89 -2.96
N GLY A 327 -12.58 8.03 -3.15
CA GLY A 327 -11.65 8.58 -2.17
C GLY A 327 -12.36 9.08 -0.90
N LEU A 328 -11.58 9.57 0.07
CA LEU A 328 -12.12 10.22 1.26
C LEU A 328 -12.76 11.57 0.96
N GLU A 329 -13.78 11.89 1.74
CA GLU A 329 -14.42 13.19 1.83
C GLU A 329 -14.53 13.56 3.32
N GLU A 330 -14.94 14.80 3.64
CA GLU A 330 -15.25 15.14 5.03
C GLU A 330 -16.47 14.34 5.52
N GLY A 331 -16.38 13.81 6.74
CA GLY A 331 -17.42 12.94 7.28
C GLY A 331 -16.94 12.12 8.47
N TYR A 332 -17.69 11.06 8.77
CA TYR A 332 -17.41 10.16 9.88
C TYR A 332 -17.23 8.73 9.36
N TYR A 333 -16.18 8.05 9.82
CA TYR A 333 -15.79 6.76 9.26
C TYR A 333 -15.32 5.78 10.33
N ILE A 334 -15.50 4.49 10.07
CA ILE A 334 -14.83 3.40 10.80
C ILE A 334 -13.88 2.69 9.83
N LEU A 335 -12.67 2.40 10.29
CA LEU A 335 -11.62 1.77 9.49
C LEU A 335 -11.37 0.36 10.03
N THR A 336 -11.50 -0.67 9.18
CA THR A 336 -11.26 -2.08 9.55
C THR A 336 -10.09 -2.67 8.76
N SER A 337 -9.23 -3.43 9.44
CA SER A 337 -8.01 -3.99 8.86
C SER A 337 -8.31 -5.18 7.93
N TRP A 338 -7.53 -5.30 6.86
CA TRP A 338 -7.45 -6.51 6.04
C TRP A 338 -7.13 -7.79 6.83
N ARG A 339 -6.36 -7.67 7.91
CA ARG A 339 -5.95 -8.84 8.72
C ARG A 339 -7.15 -9.57 9.29
N SER A 340 -8.16 -8.85 9.78
CA SER A 340 -9.37 -9.46 10.34
C SER A 340 -10.21 -10.17 9.30
N GLU A 341 -10.29 -9.62 8.10
CA GLU A 341 -11.13 -10.17 7.03
C GLU A 341 -10.50 -11.39 6.36
N THR A 342 -9.16 -11.49 6.35
CA THR A 342 -8.42 -12.61 5.76
C THR A 342 -8.00 -13.69 6.76
N SER A 343 -8.12 -13.43 8.06
CA SER A 343 -7.79 -14.39 9.13
C SER A 343 -8.75 -14.20 10.32
N PRO A 344 -10.07 -14.39 10.13
CA PRO A 344 -11.08 -14.09 11.13
C PRO A 344 -10.95 -14.95 12.41
N ASP A 345 -10.36 -16.13 12.31
CA ASP A 345 -10.11 -16.98 13.48
C ASP A 345 -8.98 -16.46 14.38
N SER A 346 -8.15 -15.53 13.87
CA SER A 346 -6.97 -15.00 14.55
C SER A 346 -7.17 -13.57 15.09
N TYR A 347 -8.22 -12.88 14.65
CA TYR A 347 -8.41 -11.44 14.86
C TYR A 347 -9.90 -11.11 15.04
N ASP A 348 -10.24 -10.06 15.80
CA ASP A 348 -11.61 -9.54 15.88
C ASP A 348 -11.92 -8.78 14.57
N ASP A 349 -13.09 -8.16 14.37
CA ASP A 349 -13.40 -7.42 13.11
C ASP A 349 -12.40 -6.29 12.77
N GLY A 350 -11.45 -5.96 13.66
CA GLY A 350 -10.19 -5.31 13.30
C GLY A 350 -10.26 -3.80 13.16
N ALA A 351 -11.12 -3.13 13.95
CA ALA A 351 -11.31 -1.68 13.89
C ALA A 351 -10.18 -0.91 14.60
N VAL A 352 -9.78 0.22 14.02
CA VAL A 352 -8.80 1.13 14.64
C VAL A 352 -9.46 2.08 15.64
N TYR A 353 -8.81 2.31 16.78
CA TYR A 353 -9.31 3.16 17.87
C TYR A 353 -8.20 3.93 18.59
N ASP A 354 -8.60 4.98 19.32
CA ASP A 354 -7.74 5.72 20.24
C ASP A 354 -7.60 4.96 21.58
N GLY A 355 -6.38 4.52 21.93
CA GLY A 355 -6.12 3.83 23.20
C GLY A 355 -6.51 4.63 24.45
N SER A 356 -6.52 5.96 24.36
CA SER A 356 -6.87 6.84 25.47
C SER A 356 -8.36 6.84 25.81
N ALA A 357 -9.21 6.32 24.91
CA ALA A 357 -10.62 6.05 25.19
C ALA A 357 -10.81 4.92 26.22
N VAL A 358 -9.81 4.04 26.38
CA VAL A 358 -9.84 2.90 27.31
C VAL A 358 -8.97 3.21 28.52
N ILE A 359 -7.70 3.56 28.29
CA ILE A 359 -6.72 3.86 29.33
C ILE A 359 -6.23 5.28 29.08
N SER A 360 -6.64 6.24 29.91
CA SER A 360 -6.36 7.68 29.68
C SER A 360 -4.87 8.04 29.46
N THR A 361 -3.94 7.27 30.02
CA THR A 361 -2.49 7.46 29.87
C THR A 361 -1.91 6.86 28.58
N ASP A 362 -2.67 5.99 27.91
CA ASP A 362 -2.26 5.35 26.67
C ASP A 362 -2.56 6.26 25.48
N LYS A 363 -1.54 6.91 24.96
CA LYS A 363 -1.66 7.82 23.82
C LYS A 363 -1.31 7.12 22.50
N SER A 364 -1.60 5.84 22.36
CA SER A 364 -1.29 5.07 21.15
C SER A 364 -2.52 4.90 20.28
N LEU A 365 -2.34 4.91 18.95
CA LEU A 365 -3.30 4.38 18.00
C LEU A 365 -3.26 2.84 18.08
N LEU A 366 -4.42 2.24 18.28
CA LEU A 366 -4.57 0.80 18.50
C LEU A 366 -5.59 0.22 17.53
N TRP A 367 -5.63 -1.11 17.41
CA TRP A 367 -6.65 -1.82 16.67
C TRP A 367 -7.20 -3.00 17.47
N THR A 368 -8.44 -3.40 17.21
CA THR A 368 -9.06 -4.53 17.92
C THR A 368 -8.41 -5.83 17.49
N TRP A 369 -7.91 -6.60 18.45
CA TRP A 369 -7.15 -7.83 18.23
C TRP A 369 -7.67 -8.94 19.14
N ASN A 370 -7.87 -10.13 18.57
CA ASN A 370 -8.40 -11.31 19.27
C ASN A 370 -7.31 -12.25 19.79
N GLY A 371 -6.03 -11.96 19.54
CA GLY A 371 -4.97 -12.86 19.97
C GLY A 371 -4.92 -12.97 21.50
N GLY A 372 -4.53 -14.18 21.96
CA GLY A 372 -4.73 -14.61 23.34
C GLY A 372 -4.09 -13.71 24.40
N ASP A 373 -4.46 -13.97 25.66
CA ASP A 373 -4.20 -13.11 26.83
C ASP A 373 -2.73 -12.72 27.08
N ARG A 374 -1.75 -13.32 26.38
CA ARG A 374 -0.31 -13.15 26.62
C ARG A 374 0.21 -11.74 26.29
N TYR A 375 -0.42 -11.04 25.34
CA TYR A 375 0.00 -9.71 24.92
C TYR A 375 -1.11 -8.66 25.03
N ARG A 376 -2.24 -9.05 25.65
CA ARG A 376 -3.43 -8.22 25.69
C ARG A 376 -3.25 -7.05 26.65
N ARG A 377 -3.57 -5.83 26.21
CA ARG A 377 -3.65 -4.68 27.12
C ARG A 377 -4.84 -4.83 28.09
N PRO A 378 -4.76 -4.29 29.32
CA PRO A 378 -5.91 -4.22 30.22
C PRO A 378 -7.10 -3.53 29.53
N GLY A 379 -8.31 -4.07 29.69
CA GLY A 379 -9.52 -3.52 29.06
C GLY A 379 -9.72 -4.00 27.62
N LYS A 380 -10.17 -5.26 27.48
CA LYS A 380 -10.53 -5.86 26.18
C LYS A 380 -11.47 -4.95 25.39
N VAL A 381 -11.06 -4.58 24.18
CA VAL A 381 -11.89 -3.86 23.21
C VAL A 381 -12.17 -4.76 22.02
N THR A 382 -13.44 -4.97 21.74
CA THR A 382 -13.93 -5.68 20.55
C THR A 382 -14.77 -4.75 19.71
N TYR A 383 -14.74 -4.97 18.41
CA TYR A 383 -15.66 -4.35 17.47
C TYR A 383 -16.47 -5.45 16.79
N ASP A 384 -17.77 -5.25 16.69
CA ASP A 384 -18.68 -6.09 15.91
C ASP A 384 -19.32 -5.19 14.86
N LYS A 385 -18.94 -5.39 13.59
CA LYS A 385 -19.43 -4.56 12.49
C LYS A 385 -20.92 -4.71 12.21
N SER A 386 -21.55 -5.76 12.73
CA SER A 386 -22.99 -6.05 12.58
C SER A 386 -23.84 -5.42 13.68
N ALA A 387 -23.24 -5.01 14.80
CA ALA A 387 -23.95 -4.38 15.89
C ALA A 387 -24.36 -2.93 15.53
N PRO A 388 -25.53 -2.46 16.01
CA PRO A 388 -25.88 -1.04 15.94
C PRO A 388 -24.84 -0.17 16.66
N LEU A 389 -24.57 1.02 16.11
CA LEU A 389 -23.65 1.95 16.76
C LEU A 389 -24.21 2.41 18.11
N ASP A 390 -23.37 2.33 19.13
CA ASP A 390 -23.66 2.69 20.51
C ASP A 390 -22.49 3.48 21.14
N TYR A 391 -22.60 3.83 22.42
CA TYR A 391 -21.52 4.52 23.12
C TYR A 391 -20.17 3.77 23.05
N ASN A 392 -20.16 2.44 23.08
CA ASN A 392 -18.92 1.66 22.97
C ASN A 392 -18.29 1.76 21.58
N SER A 393 -19.08 2.05 20.56
CA SER A 393 -18.63 2.22 19.18
C SER A 393 -17.91 3.55 18.95
N ALA A 394 -18.11 4.56 19.80
CA ALA A 394 -17.61 5.92 19.62
C ALA A 394 -16.09 6.00 19.44
N LYS A 395 -15.32 5.16 20.15
CA LYS A 395 -13.85 5.08 20.04
C LYS A 395 -13.33 4.63 18.67
N PHE A 396 -14.15 3.98 17.84
CA PHE A 396 -13.78 3.53 16.49
C PHE A 396 -14.15 4.52 15.39
N ILE A 397 -14.89 5.59 15.75
CA ILE A 397 -15.41 6.55 14.78
C ILE A 397 -14.43 7.71 14.66
N TRP A 398 -14.07 8.01 13.42
CA TRP A 398 -13.13 9.05 13.05
C TRP A 398 -13.84 10.14 12.27
N GLN A 399 -13.81 11.35 12.78
CA GLN A 399 -14.14 12.55 12.01
C GLN A 399 -12.97 12.88 11.08
N VAL A 400 -13.24 12.88 9.79
CA VAL A 400 -12.29 13.24 8.74
C VAL A 400 -12.52 14.69 8.35
N ILE A 401 -11.45 15.49 8.46
CA ILE A 401 -11.46 16.95 8.31
C ILE A 401 -10.41 17.32 7.26
N VAL A 402 -10.75 18.19 6.30
CA VAL A 402 -9.79 18.60 5.26
C VAL A 402 -8.58 19.30 5.86
N ASP A 403 -7.38 18.97 5.39
CA ASP A 403 -6.18 19.76 5.65
C ASP A 403 -6.09 20.91 4.62
N PRO A 404 -6.39 22.16 5.00
CA PRO A 404 -6.37 23.28 4.05
C PRO A 404 -4.97 23.59 3.53
N SER A 405 -3.91 23.13 4.21
CA SER A 405 -2.52 23.34 3.82
C SER A 405 -2.03 22.28 2.84
N ASN A 406 -2.68 21.10 2.79
CA ASN A 406 -2.29 19.98 1.95
C ASN A 406 -3.51 19.40 1.22
N PRO A 407 -3.88 19.95 0.04
CA PRO A 407 -5.03 19.49 -0.72
C PRO A 407 -5.01 17.97 -0.97
N GLY A 408 -6.13 17.31 -0.67
CA GLY A 408 -6.28 15.86 -0.79
C GLY A 408 -5.77 15.04 0.40
N LEU A 409 -5.26 15.70 1.46
CA LEU A 409 -5.00 15.07 2.75
C LEU A 409 -6.03 15.55 3.80
N PHE A 410 -6.22 14.72 4.82
CA PHE A 410 -7.21 14.92 5.87
C PHE A 410 -6.65 14.63 7.25
N PHE A 411 -7.11 15.38 8.25
CA PHE A 411 -6.93 15.06 9.66
C PHE A 411 -7.99 14.06 10.12
N PHE A 412 -7.60 13.17 11.04
CA PHE A 412 -8.48 12.15 11.61
C PHE A 412 -8.63 12.40 13.10
N LYS A 413 -9.77 12.94 13.50
CA LYS A 413 -10.11 13.25 14.89
C LYS A 413 -11.02 12.15 15.45
N ASN A 414 -10.65 11.54 16.57
CA ASN A 414 -11.48 10.54 17.21
C ASN A 414 -12.77 11.17 17.77
N PHE A 415 -13.90 10.51 17.55
CA PHE A 415 -15.21 11.04 17.95
C PHE A 415 -15.41 11.09 19.47
N GLU A 416 -14.83 10.16 20.23
CA GLU A 416 -14.99 10.09 21.69
C GLU A 416 -13.99 11.00 22.43
N THR A 417 -12.72 10.93 22.06
CA THR A 417 -11.62 11.59 22.79
C THR A 417 -11.25 12.96 22.24
N GLU A 418 -11.73 13.29 21.04
CA GLU A 418 -11.37 14.50 20.30
C GLU A 418 -9.90 14.64 19.89
N LYS A 419 -9.10 13.58 20.06
CA LYS A 419 -7.68 13.57 19.68
C LYS A 419 -7.47 13.20 18.23
N TYR A 420 -6.36 13.65 17.67
CA TYR A 420 -5.96 13.40 16.30
C TYR A 420 -4.95 12.25 16.20
N ILE A 421 -5.03 11.48 15.12
CA ILE A 421 -3.96 10.57 14.73
C ILE A 421 -2.71 11.40 14.42
N GLY A 422 -1.66 11.25 15.23
CA GLY A 422 -0.34 11.86 15.01
C GLY A 422 0.56 10.96 14.15
N TYR A 423 1.86 11.27 14.05
CA TYR A 423 2.78 10.50 13.19
C TYR A 423 4.01 9.98 13.96
N THR A 424 4.75 9.07 13.32
CA THR A 424 6.09 8.69 13.72
C THR A 424 6.96 8.50 12.47
N ASP A 425 8.19 8.98 12.53
CA ASP A 425 9.23 8.80 11.51
C ASP A 425 10.07 7.54 11.73
N LYS A 426 9.72 6.74 12.75
CA LYS A 426 10.40 5.48 13.09
C LYS A 426 9.56 4.27 12.72
N GLN A 427 10.23 3.29 12.12
CA GLN A 427 9.64 1.99 11.82
C GLN A 427 9.20 1.27 13.09
N ASN A 428 8.11 0.49 13.00
CA ASN A 428 7.62 -0.38 14.09
C ASN A 428 7.34 0.33 15.41
N THR A 429 7.11 1.65 15.36
CA THR A 429 6.78 2.47 16.53
C THR A 429 5.29 2.73 16.51
N ALA A 430 4.64 2.60 17.67
CA ALA A 430 3.22 2.92 17.80
C ALA A 430 2.97 4.37 17.39
N ILE A 431 1.94 4.57 16.57
CA ILE A 431 1.55 5.91 16.14
C ILE A 431 0.87 6.62 17.32
N PRO A 432 1.29 7.83 17.70
CA PRO A 432 0.71 8.52 18.84
C PRO A 432 -0.64 9.17 18.51
N MET A 433 -1.47 9.33 19.54
CA MET A 433 -2.65 10.18 19.56
C MET A 433 -2.26 11.54 20.14
N THR A 434 -2.76 12.61 19.53
CA THR A 434 -2.30 13.99 19.74
C THR A 434 -3.49 14.92 20.00
N GLU A 435 -3.30 15.97 20.80
CA GLU A 435 -4.38 16.95 21.06
C GLU A 435 -4.61 17.88 19.86
N GLU A 436 -3.56 18.12 19.06
CA GLU A 436 -3.56 19.01 17.91
C GLU A 436 -3.28 18.21 16.62
N PRO A 437 -3.77 18.67 15.44
CA PRO A 437 -3.56 17.97 14.18
C PRO A 437 -2.11 18.08 13.68
N GLU A 438 -1.27 17.11 14.02
CA GLU A 438 0.16 17.11 13.65
C GLU A 438 0.44 16.52 12.26
N ALA A 439 -0.41 15.62 11.78
CA ALA A 439 -0.25 14.95 10.48
C ALA A 439 -1.60 14.74 9.79
N SER A 440 -1.58 14.88 8.46
CA SER A 440 -2.71 14.59 7.59
C SER A 440 -2.42 13.36 6.72
N TYR A 441 -3.49 12.69 6.32
CA TYR A 441 -3.48 11.37 5.70
C TYR A 441 -4.41 11.31 4.49
N ASN A 442 -4.25 10.28 3.66
CA ASN A 442 -5.22 9.95 2.62
C ASN A 442 -5.41 8.43 2.53
N ILE A 443 -6.50 8.02 1.88
CA ILE A 443 -6.67 6.63 1.43
C ILE A 443 -6.69 6.56 -0.09
N VAL A 444 -6.07 5.52 -0.61
CA VAL A 444 -6.11 5.18 -2.05
C VAL A 444 -6.20 3.67 -2.18
N ALA A 445 -6.68 3.18 -3.32
CA ALA A 445 -6.69 1.74 -3.59
C ALA A 445 -5.27 1.14 -3.39
N ASN A 446 -5.19 0.03 -2.66
CA ASN A 446 -3.91 -0.61 -2.39
C ASN A 446 -3.45 -1.38 -3.65
N PRO A 447 -2.28 -1.05 -4.22
CA PRO A 447 -1.82 -1.68 -5.45
C PRO A 447 -1.46 -3.17 -5.30
N GLU A 448 -1.15 -3.64 -4.09
CA GLU A 448 -0.76 -5.04 -3.83
C GLU A 448 -1.91 -5.87 -3.24
N ASN A 449 -2.97 -5.22 -2.76
CA ASN A 449 -4.15 -5.88 -2.16
C ASN A 449 -5.45 -5.30 -2.76
N PRO A 450 -5.82 -5.72 -3.98
CA PRO A 450 -6.98 -5.17 -4.69
C PRO A 450 -8.29 -5.33 -3.90
N GLY A 451 -9.15 -4.32 -3.99
CA GLY A 451 -10.40 -4.21 -3.20
C GLY A 451 -10.21 -3.46 -1.86
N PHE A 452 -9.00 -3.49 -1.29
CA PHE A 452 -8.67 -2.74 -0.08
C PHE A 452 -8.01 -1.40 -0.39
N PHE A 453 -7.94 -0.54 0.63
CA PHE A 453 -7.33 0.78 0.56
C PHE A 453 -6.09 0.85 1.45
N SER A 454 -5.07 1.57 0.99
CA SER A 454 -3.92 1.95 1.78
C SER A 454 -4.19 3.25 2.50
N PHE A 455 -3.90 3.30 3.80
CA PHE A 455 -4.01 4.51 4.60
C PHE A 455 -2.61 5.06 4.88
N TYR A 456 -2.28 6.24 4.34
CA TYR A 456 -0.90 6.72 4.29
C TYR A 456 -0.76 8.22 4.59
N SER A 457 0.45 8.62 4.96
CA SER A 457 0.84 10.02 5.12
C SER A 457 2.28 10.23 4.62
N PRO A 458 2.60 11.40 4.02
CA PRO A 458 3.97 11.74 3.67
C PRO A 458 4.89 11.94 4.89
N LYS A 459 4.33 12.13 6.10
CA LYS A 459 5.10 12.31 7.35
C LYS A 459 5.47 10.99 8.05
N LEU A 460 4.79 9.89 7.71
CA LEU A 460 5.08 8.59 8.32
C LEU A 460 6.40 8.01 7.81
N PHE A 461 7.04 7.18 8.65
CA PHE A 461 8.16 6.34 8.23
C PHE A 461 7.85 5.60 6.92
N LYS A 462 8.80 5.62 5.98
CA LYS A 462 8.68 4.91 4.70
C LYS A 462 9.92 4.05 4.44
N ASN A 463 9.69 2.86 3.89
CA ASN A 463 10.78 1.99 3.44
C ASN A 463 11.55 2.61 2.27
N ALA A 464 12.81 2.20 2.10
CA ALA A 464 13.62 2.60 0.94
C ALA A 464 12.87 2.26 -0.37
N GLY A 465 12.73 3.25 -1.25
CA GLY A 465 12.01 3.11 -2.52
C GLY A 465 10.47 3.21 -2.44
N ALA A 466 9.88 3.35 -1.25
CA ALA A 466 8.45 3.63 -1.11
C ALA A 466 8.15 5.13 -1.24
N GLN A 467 7.02 5.47 -1.86
CA GLN A 467 6.58 6.86 -2.00
C GLN A 467 6.13 7.45 -0.66
N TYR A 468 5.39 6.67 0.13
CA TYR A 468 4.77 7.08 1.39
C TYR A 468 4.96 6.05 2.51
N GLY A 469 4.71 6.47 3.74
CA GLY A 469 4.54 5.60 4.91
C GLY A 469 3.07 5.32 5.17
N GLY A 470 2.76 4.11 5.62
CA GLY A 470 1.40 3.65 5.89
C GLY A 470 1.14 3.31 7.35
N ILE A 471 -0.13 3.41 7.73
CA ILE A 471 -0.66 2.91 9.01
C ILE A 471 -0.80 1.39 8.90
N HIS A 472 -0.17 0.66 9.82
CA HIS A 472 -0.04 -0.79 9.79
C HIS A 472 -0.48 -1.45 11.10
N CYS A 473 -1.39 -2.42 11.04
CA CYS A 473 -1.73 -3.27 12.18
C CYS A 473 -0.62 -4.29 12.44
N ALA A 474 -0.02 -4.27 13.64
CA ALA A 474 0.90 -5.33 14.08
C ALA A 474 0.20 -6.70 14.03
N GLY A 475 0.93 -7.78 13.75
CA GLY A 475 0.32 -9.10 13.57
C GLY A 475 0.02 -9.84 14.88
N ASP A 476 0.60 -9.36 15.97
CA ASP A 476 0.86 -10.10 17.20
C ASP A 476 0.49 -9.34 18.49
N TYR A 477 -0.01 -8.10 18.36
CA TYR A 477 -0.51 -7.26 19.47
C TYR A 477 -1.34 -6.07 18.94
N GLU A 478 -1.96 -5.29 19.83
CA GLU A 478 -2.94 -4.23 19.50
C GLU A 478 -2.34 -2.95 18.89
N ASN A 479 -1.03 -2.83 18.73
CA ASN A 479 -0.47 -1.56 18.24
C ASN A 479 -0.71 -1.37 16.74
N VAL A 480 -0.89 -0.11 16.38
CA VAL A 480 -0.81 0.36 15.01
C VAL A 480 0.46 1.18 14.84
N VAL A 481 1.27 0.80 13.86
CA VAL A 481 2.64 1.30 13.67
C VAL A 481 2.83 1.88 12.26
N ALA A 482 3.92 2.62 12.06
CA ALA A 482 4.32 3.08 10.73
C ALA A 482 5.08 1.97 9.97
N TRP A 483 4.65 1.69 8.73
CA TRP A 483 5.26 0.67 7.84
C TRP A 483 5.08 1.02 6.35
N ASP A 484 5.39 0.08 5.43
CA ASP A 484 5.05 0.21 4.00
C ASP A 484 3.53 0.28 3.80
N TRP A 485 3.08 1.33 3.13
CA TRP A 485 1.67 1.58 2.80
C TRP A 485 1.03 0.54 1.88
N ARG A 486 1.81 -0.25 1.15
CA ARG A 486 1.32 -1.28 0.23
C ARG A 486 1.14 -2.65 0.89
N SER A 487 1.69 -2.86 2.08
CA SER A 487 1.66 -4.18 2.73
C SER A 487 0.24 -4.58 3.15
N GLY A 488 -0.04 -5.89 3.26
CA GLY A 488 -1.36 -6.40 3.68
C GLY A 488 -1.82 -5.90 5.05
N GLY A 489 -0.91 -5.78 6.03
CA GLY A 489 -1.25 -5.18 7.34
C GLY A 489 -1.52 -3.67 7.29
N SER A 490 -1.25 -3.02 6.16
CA SER A 490 -1.55 -1.61 5.90
C SER A 490 -2.76 -1.42 4.96
N SER A 491 -3.54 -2.49 4.76
CA SER A 491 -4.73 -2.52 3.93
C SER A 491 -5.99 -2.41 4.78
N TRP A 492 -6.95 -1.62 4.31
CA TRP A 492 -8.11 -1.20 5.08
C TRP A 492 -9.37 -1.25 4.24
N HIS A 493 -10.49 -1.57 4.89
CA HIS A 493 -11.80 -1.15 4.43
C HIS A 493 -12.30 0.01 5.26
N VAL A 494 -13.16 0.82 4.63
CA VAL A 494 -13.74 2.01 5.23
C VAL A 494 -15.26 1.85 5.23
N ARG A 495 -15.89 2.12 6.36
CA ARG A 495 -17.34 2.25 6.48
C ARG A 495 -17.66 3.73 6.69
N THR A 496 -18.45 4.30 5.79
CA THR A 496 -18.98 5.65 5.96
C THR A 496 -20.14 5.60 6.96
N ILE A 497 -20.14 6.50 7.94
CA ILE A 497 -21.24 6.65 8.89
C ILE A 497 -22.17 7.75 8.39
N THR A 498 -23.46 7.44 8.27
CA THR A 498 -24.47 8.40 7.84
C THR A 498 -24.78 9.43 8.92
N GLN A 499 -25.31 10.59 8.53
CA GLN A 499 -25.72 11.61 9.48
C GLN A 499 -26.81 11.09 10.44
N GLU A 500 -27.73 10.26 9.94
CA GLU A 500 -28.78 9.63 10.76
C GLU A 500 -28.20 8.69 11.83
N GLU A 501 -27.26 7.81 11.46
CA GLU A 501 -26.55 6.96 12.42
C GLU A 501 -25.81 7.79 13.48
N LEU A 502 -25.17 8.90 13.07
CA LEU A 502 -24.45 9.78 13.97
C LEU A 502 -25.38 10.52 14.94
N ASP A 503 -26.51 11.04 14.46
CA ASP A 503 -27.48 11.75 15.28
C ASP A 503 -28.13 10.82 16.30
N ASN A 504 -28.49 9.60 15.87
CA ASN A 504 -28.97 8.54 16.75
C ASN A 504 -27.94 8.16 17.82
N LEU A 505 -26.67 8.04 17.43
CA LEU A 505 -25.59 7.76 18.36
C LEU A 505 -25.46 8.88 19.40
N ARG A 506 -25.40 10.16 18.98
CA ARG A 506 -25.32 11.32 19.88
C ARG A 506 -26.47 11.37 20.88
N ALA A 507 -27.70 11.15 20.42
CA ALA A 507 -28.88 11.15 21.28
C ALA A 507 -28.82 10.06 22.37
N ASN A 508 -28.24 8.90 22.05
CA ASN A 508 -28.18 7.75 22.95
C ASN A 508 -26.91 7.68 23.81
N MET A 509 -25.88 8.49 23.51
CA MET A 509 -24.61 8.49 24.25
C MET A 509 -24.61 9.30 25.53
N GLU A 510 -25.47 10.30 25.65
CA GLU A 510 -25.44 11.26 26.76
C GLU A 510 -25.57 10.60 28.14
N GLN A 511 -26.50 9.65 28.29
CA GLN A 511 -26.71 8.97 29.56
C GLN A 511 -25.59 7.95 29.89
N PRO A 512 -25.18 7.06 28.97
CA PRO A 512 -24.01 6.19 29.18
C PRO A 512 -22.73 6.96 29.52
N LYS A 513 -22.45 8.07 28.83
CA LYS A 513 -21.28 8.93 29.09
C LYS A 513 -21.30 9.50 30.51
N ARG A 514 -22.46 9.97 30.98
CA ARG A 514 -22.64 10.40 32.38
C ARG A 514 -22.45 9.26 33.37
N ASN A 515 -22.96 8.07 33.08
CA ASN A 515 -22.80 6.90 33.95
C ASN A 515 -21.33 6.49 34.08
N GLU A 516 -20.58 6.50 32.98
CA GLU A 516 -19.14 6.13 33.00
C GLU A 516 -18.30 7.19 33.72
N ALA A 517 -18.58 8.47 33.52
CA ALA A 517 -17.97 9.55 34.29
C ALA A 517 -18.26 9.41 35.79
N MET A 518 -19.49 9.05 36.15
CA MET A 518 -19.88 8.80 37.54
C MET A 518 -19.11 7.62 38.14
N LYS A 519 -19.00 6.49 37.44
CA LYS A 519 -18.21 5.33 37.93
C LYS A 519 -16.77 5.71 38.25
N LYS A 520 -16.09 6.43 37.35
CA LYS A 520 -14.71 6.90 37.57
C LYS A 520 -14.60 7.83 38.79
N LEU A 521 -15.61 8.69 39.02
CA LEU A 521 -15.66 9.53 40.21
C LEU A 521 -15.88 8.70 41.49
N VAL A 522 -16.74 7.68 41.43
CA VAL A 522 -16.97 6.75 42.54
C VAL A 522 -15.70 5.98 42.86
N GLU A 523 -15.03 5.37 41.88
CA GLU A 523 -13.76 4.65 42.07
C GLU A 523 -12.68 5.55 42.68
N LYS A 524 -12.57 6.80 42.20
CA LYS A 524 -11.66 7.79 42.77
C LYS A 524 -12.03 8.14 44.22
N ALA A 525 -13.32 8.33 44.49
CA ALA A 525 -13.80 8.62 45.85
C ALA A 525 -13.57 7.43 46.79
N GLU A 526 -13.78 6.20 46.34
CA GLU A 526 -13.50 4.98 47.08
C GLU A 526 -12.01 4.83 47.37
N THR A 527 -11.15 5.09 46.39
CA THR A 527 -9.68 5.09 46.59
C THR A 527 -9.28 6.11 47.64
N VAL A 528 -9.74 7.36 47.51
CA VAL A 528 -9.48 8.43 48.50
C VAL A 528 -10.03 8.07 49.89
N PHE A 529 -11.19 7.42 49.96
CA PHE A 529 -11.79 6.98 51.23
C PHE A 529 -11.00 5.86 51.89
N VAL A 530 -10.50 4.89 51.12
CA VAL A 530 -9.62 3.81 51.60
C VAL A 530 -8.29 4.40 52.09
N ASP A 531 -7.67 5.27 51.30
CA ASP A 531 -6.43 5.97 51.68
C ASP A 531 -6.61 6.82 52.94
N GLY A 532 -7.77 7.46 53.09
CA GLY A 532 -8.13 8.27 54.25
C GLY A 532 -8.44 7.48 55.53
N LYS A 533 -8.62 6.15 55.46
CA LYS A 533 -8.82 5.28 56.64
C LYS A 533 -7.53 4.72 57.22
N ALA A 534 -6.38 4.91 56.57
CA ALA A 534 -5.10 4.53 57.15
C ALA A 534 -4.76 5.47 58.34
N TYR A 535 -4.61 4.90 59.54
CA TYR A 535 -4.12 5.63 60.72
C TYR A 535 -2.79 6.32 60.40
N MET A 536 -2.72 7.64 60.60
CA MET A 536 -1.51 8.44 60.40
C MET A 536 -1.04 9.03 61.73
N ALA A 537 -0.24 8.28 62.49
CA ALA A 537 0.49 8.88 63.60
C ALA A 537 1.60 9.79 63.07
N VAL A 538 1.72 10.95 63.70
CA VAL A 538 2.78 11.92 63.46
C VAL A 538 3.56 12.15 64.75
N ASP A 539 4.85 12.46 64.66
CA ASP A 539 5.63 12.89 65.81
C ASP A 539 5.26 14.33 66.24
N ASN A 540 5.90 14.83 67.29
CA ASN A 540 5.67 16.19 67.81
C ASN A 540 5.96 17.31 66.79
N ASP A 541 6.67 17.00 65.69
CA ASP A 541 6.97 17.92 64.59
C ASP A 541 6.00 17.73 63.40
N GLY A 542 4.98 16.89 63.54
CA GLY A 542 3.98 16.61 62.51
C GLY A 542 4.48 15.68 61.39
N LYS A 543 5.62 14.99 61.58
CA LYS A 543 6.19 14.09 60.59
C LYS A 543 5.66 12.67 60.77
N LYS A 544 5.35 12.01 59.66
CA LYS A 544 4.83 10.63 59.66
C LYS A 544 5.78 9.67 60.39
N ILE A 545 5.22 8.86 61.28
CA ILE A 545 5.93 7.77 61.95
C ILE A 545 5.74 6.50 61.10
N GLU A 546 6.79 6.03 60.40
CA GLU A 546 6.71 4.87 59.47
C GLU A 546 6.25 3.56 60.14
N ARG A 547 6.53 3.38 61.43
CA ARG A 547 6.11 2.19 62.20
C ARG A 547 4.66 2.24 62.69
N ALA A 548 3.97 3.38 62.56
CA ALA A 548 2.57 3.51 62.98
C ALA A 548 1.61 2.61 62.17
N THR A 549 2.08 2.10 61.02
CA THR A 549 1.38 1.16 60.16
C THR A 549 1.84 -0.30 60.32
N SER A 550 2.75 -0.61 61.25
CA SER A 550 3.09 -2.00 61.60
C SER A 550 2.21 -2.50 62.76
N GLY A 551 1.99 -3.82 62.80
CA GLY A 551 1.25 -4.48 63.91
C GLY A 551 2.04 -4.50 65.22
N ASP A 552 3.27 -3.99 65.22
CA ASP A 552 4.13 -3.92 66.40
C ASP A 552 3.74 -2.71 67.26
N VAL A 553 3.92 -2.83 68.57
CA VAL A 553 3.70 -1.75 69.54
C VAL A 553 5.06 -1.32 70.08
N TYR A 554 5.46 -0.08 69.82
CA TYR A 554 6.67 0.51 70.38
C TYR A 554 6.32 1.61 71.38
N GLU A 555 7.20 1.85 72.37
CA GLU A 555 7.03 2.84 73.45
C GLU A 555 6.73 4.26 72.96
N VAL A 556 7.08 4.53 71.71
CA VAL A 556 7.01 5.82 71.01
C VAL A 556 5.78 5.95 70.09
N ASP A 557 4.86 4.98 70.09
CA ASP A 557 3.68 4.94 69.21
C ASP A 557 2.36 5.29 69.92
N GLY A 558 2.40 5.63 71.22
CA GLY A 558 1.20 5.90 72.01
C GLY A 558 1.41 6.94 73.11
N LEU A 559 0.33 7.58 73.52
CA LEU A 559 0.31 8.58 74.60
C LEU A 559 0.23 7.95 76.01
N VAL A 560 0.08 6.63 76.06
CA VAL A 560 -0.01 5.83 77.30
C VAL A 560 1.21 4.93 77.35
N THR A 561 2.17 5.25 78.22
CA THR A 561 3.46 4.57 78.31
C THR A 561 3.76 4.05 79.71
N ARG A 562 2.93 4.38 80.71
CA ARG A 562 3.14 4.01 82.11
C ARG A 562 1.87 3.48 82.75
N ALA A 563 2.01 2.52 83.66
CA ALA A 563 0.88 1.89 84.34
C ALA A 563 0.05 2.87 85.19
N ASP A 564 0.64 3.96 85.69
CA ASP A 564 -0.06 4.98 86.47
C ASP A 564 -1.00 5.87 85.63
N GLN A 565 -0.89 5.78 84.30
CA GLN A 565 -1.84 6.35 83.35
C GLN A 565 -3.08 5.46 83.17
N LEU A 566 -3.08 4.24 83.70
CA LEU A 566 -4.18 3.30 83.59
C LEU A 566 -4.82 3.08 84.96
N ALA A 567 -6.15 3.03 84.98
CA ALA A 567 -6.90 2.63 86.15
C ALA A 567 -8.07 1.74 85.75
N CYS A 568 -8.37 0.74 86.59
CA CYS A 568 -9.55 -0.10 86.45
C CYS A 568 -10.30 -0.07 87.79
N PRO A 569 -11.63 0.13 87.80
CA PRO A 569 -12.41 0.20 89.03
C PRO A 569 -12.45 -1.14 89.80
N MET A 570 -12.19 -2.26 89.13
CA MET A 570 -12.21 -3.59 89.74
C MET A 570 -11.30 -4.59 89.00
N PRO A 571 -9.97 -4.52 89.18
CA PRO A 571 -9.04 -5.50 88.64
C PRO A 571 -9.27 -6.89 89.26
N ASP A 572 -9.14 -7.95 88.46
CA ASP A 572 -9.18 -9.32 88.98
C ASP A 572 -8.03 -9.54 89.97
N PRO A 573 -8.29 -10.06 91.20
CA PRO A 573 -7.26 -10.25 92.19
C PRO A 573 -6.12 -11.17 91.75
N ASP A 574 -6.38 -12.09 90.83
CA ASP A 574 -5.40 -13.07 90.33
C ASP A 574 -4.89 -12.68 88.93
N GLU A 575 -5.79 -12.32 88.01
CA GLU A 575 -5.47 -12.10 86.59
C GLU A 575 -5.43 -10.61 86.18
N GLY A 576 -5.74 -9.71 87.11
CA GLY A 576 -5.74 -8.26 86.94
C GLY A 576 -4.83 -7.54 87.94
N ALA A 577 -4.03 -8.27 88.71
CA ALA A 577 -3.23 -7.70 89.79
C ALA A 577 -2.21 -6.65 89.30
N ASN A 578 -1.75 -6.76 88.05
CA ASN A 578 -0.81 -5.82 87.44
C ASN A 578 -1.39 -5.23 86.15
N ILE A 579 -1.94 -4.02 86.22
CA ILE A 579 -2.46 -3.30 85.04
C ILE A 579 -1.38 -2.89 84.03
N GLY A 580 -0.10 -2.91 84.45
CA GLY A 580 1.04 -2.62 83.59
C GLY A 580 1.30 -3.67 82.50
N THR A 581 0.69 -4.87 82.58
CA THR A 581 0.79 -5.87 81.52
C THR A 581 0.17 -5.39 80.20
N LEU A 582 -0.76 -4.44 80.23
CA LEU A 582 -1.30 -3.82 79.01
C LEU A 582 -0.25 -3.00 78.21
N LEU A 583 0.92 -2.74 78.80
CA LEU A 583 1.95 -1.85 78.26
C LEU A 583 3.31 -2.56 78.10
N ASP A 584 3.40 -3.86 78.37
CA ASP A 584 4.68 -4.60 78.37
C ASP A 584 5.17 -5.01 76.97
N GLY A 585 4.34 -4.81 75.95
CA GLY A 585 4.64 -5.16 74.56
C GLY A 585 4.58 -6.65 74.25
N ASP A 586 4.11 -7.48 75.18
CA ASP A 586 3.96 -8.93 75.01
C ASP A 586 2.49 -9.29 74.78
N VAL A 587 2.14 -9.64 73.54
CA VAL A 587 0.77 -10.03 73.18
C VAL A 587 0.28 -11.33 73.84
N SER A 588 1.15 -12.04 74.56
CA SER A 588 0.79 -13.23 75.34
C SER A 588 0.42 -12.91 76.80
N THR A 589 0.69 -11.69 77.28
CA THR A 589 0.20 -11.22 78.58
C THR A 589 -1.17 -10.56 78.43
N TYR A 590 -1.94 -10.56 79.51
CA TYR A 590 -3.26 -9.94 79.52
C TYR A 590 -3.54 -9.33 80.89
N PHE A 591 -4.47 -8.38 80.92
CA PHE A 591 -5.07 -7.84 82.12
C PHE A 591 -6.56 -8.19 82.11
N HIS A 592 -7.05 -8.73 83.21
CA HIS A 592 -8.45 -9.08 83.35
C HIS A 592 -9.11 -8.22 84.44
N SER A 593 -10.20 -7.53 84.10
CA SER A 593 -11.10 -6.97 85.13
C SER A 593 -11.95 -8.09 85.73
N THR A 594 -12.39 -8.00 86.98
CA THR A 594 -13.06 -9.14 87.63
C THR A 594 -14.43 -9.47 87.04
N TRP A 595 -14.52 -10.51 86.23
CA TRP A 595 -15.78 -11.08 85.71
C TRP A 595 -16.28 -12.29 86.51
N ARG A 596 -15.60 -12.64 87.62
CA ARG A 596 -15.94 -13.82 88.43
C ARG A 596 -17.27 -13.62 89.16
N GLY A 597 -18.12 -14.65 89.17
CA GLY A 597 -19.35 -14.67 89.96
C GLY A 597 -19.09 -14.97 91.44
N GLY A 598 -19.95 -14.47 92.34
CA GLY A 598 -19.88 -14.75 93.78
C GLY A 598 -19.64 -13.52 94.67
N GLU A 599 -19.21 -13.75 95.91
CA GLU A 599 -18.89 -12.71 96.89
C GLU A 599 -17.61 -11.98 96.44
N GLY A 600 -17.75 -10.75 95.95
CA GLY A 600 -16.67 -9.98 95.32
C GLY A 600 -16.91 -9.63 93.85
N ALA A 601 -18.01 -10.06 93.21
CA ALA A 601 -18.31 -9.71 91.82
C ALA A 601 -18.60 -8.20 91.62
N TRP A 602 -17.99 -7.58 90.61
CA TRP A 602 -18.31 -6.21 90.21
C TRP A 602 -19.67 -6.18 89.50
N LYS A 603 -20.57 -5.30 89.95
CA LYS A 603 -21.90 -5.11 89.36
C LYS A 603 -22.01 -3.83 88.52
N GLY A 604 -20.94 -3.03 88.47
CA GLY A 604 -20.86 -1.82 87.67
C GLY A 604 -20.36 -2.07 86.26
N GLY A 605 -20.26 -1.01 85.46
CA GLY A 605 -19.63 -1.09 84.14
C GLY A 605 -18.14 -1.42 84.26
N HIS A 606 -17.66 -2.31 83.39
CA HIS A 606 -16.24 -2.56 83.22
C HIS A 606 -15.66 -1.51 82.28
N TYR A 607 -14.65 -0.78 82.74
CA TYR A 607 -13.93 0.18 81.91
C TYR A 607 -12.45 0.22 82.31
N LEU A 608 -11.62 0.55 81.32
CA LEU A 608 -10.25 0.97 81.53
C LEU A 608 -10.23 2.50 81.43
N GLN A 609 -9.83 3.16 82.51
CA GLN A 609 -9.62 4.58 82.53
C GLN A 609 -8.19 4.88 82.10
N ILE A 610 -8.06 5.82 81.17
CA ILE A 610 -6.78 6.28 80.63
C ILE A 610 -6.59 7.74 81.04
N LYS A 611 -5.43 8.06 81.59
CA LYS A 611 -5.01 9.40 81.96
C LYS A 611 -3.83 9.80 81.07
N LEU A 612 -3.99 10.91 80.37
CA LEU A 612 -2.93 11.50 79.56
C LEU A 612 -2.22 12.58 80.36
N ASP A 613 -0.92 12.74 80.13
CA ASP A 613 -0.11 13.75 80.83
C ASP A 613 -0.44 15.18 80.35
N ASN A 614 -0.89 15.32 79.11
CA ASN A 614 -1.27 16.58 78.50
C ASN A 614 -2.72 16.54 77.97
N PRO A 615 -3.40 17.69 77.87
CA PRO A 615 -4.66 17.81 77.15
C PRO A 615 -4.42 17.57 75.65
N GLU A 616 -5.14 16.61 75.09
CA GLU A 616 -5.10 16.32 73.66
C GLU A 616 -6.38 16.84 72.98
N THR A 617 -6.24 17.37 71.77
CA THR A 617 -7.40 17.85 71.00
C THR A 617 -8.13 16.71 70.28
N ASP A 618 -7.42 15.63 69.97
CA ASP A 618 -7.94 14.47 69.24
C ASP A 618 -7.33 13.18 69.79
N LEU A 619 -8.15 12.12 69.90
CA LEU A 619 -7.72 10.79 70.33
C LEU A 619 -8.06 9.76 69.26
N PHE A 620 -7.06 8.97 68.86
CA PHE A 620 -7.20 7.92 67.88
C PHE A 620 -6.80 6.59 68.51
N PHE A 621 -7.65 5.56 68.36
CA PHE A 621 -7.38 4.22 68.88
C PHE A 621 -6.79 3.35 67.77
N LYS A 622 -5.58 2.84 67.98
CA LYS A 622 -4.98 1.75 67.19
C LYS A 622 -5.59 0.44 67.68
N TRP A 623 -6.10 -0.39 66.78
CA TRP A 623 -6.64 -1.73 67.06
C TRP A 623 -5.80 -2.78 66.37
#